data_AF-A0A0N0Z6J8-F1
#
_entry.id   AF-A0A0N0Z6J8-F1
#
_cell.length_a   1.000
_cell.length_b   1.000
_cell.length_c   1.000
_cell.angle_alpha   90.00
_cell.angle_beta   90.00
_cell.angle_gamma   90.00
#
_symmetry.space_group_name_H-M   'P 1'
#
loop_
_entity.id
_entity.type
_entity.pdbx_description
1 polymer ?
#
loop_
_entity_poly.entity_id
_entity_poly.type
_entity_poly.pdbx_seq_one_letter_code
_entity_poly.pdbx_strand_id
1 'polypeptide(L)' 'MVEYHQQTAPLIGYYSAEAANGKTKYVKLDGTQSVAAVRAELETILG' A
#
# COMPACT_ATOMS: atom_id res chain seq x y z
N MET A 1 -9.38 15.54 9.32
CA MET A 1 -8.64 14.51 8.54
C MET A 1 -9.06 14.50 7.06
N VAL A 2 -9.33 15.66 6.43
CA VAL A 2 -9.79 15.71 5.02
C VAL A 2 -8.61 15.79 4.04
N GLU A 3 -7.55 16.48 4.47
CA GLU A 3 -6.39 16.83 3.66
C GLU A 3 -5.54 15.62 3.25
N TYR A 4 -5.30 14.67 4.18
CA TYR A 4 -4.57 13.43 3.86
C TYR A 4 -5.30 12.59 2.80
N HIS A 5 -6.62 12.40 2.93
CA HIS A 5 -7.40 11.63 1.95
C HIS A 5 -7.46 12.31 0.59
N GLN A 6 -7.65 13.63 0.54
CA GLN A 6 -7.66 14.37 -0.73
C GLN A 6 -6.30 14.39 -1.44
N GLN A 7 -5.19 14.47 -0.69
CA GLN A 7 -3.86 14.56 -1.28
C GLN A 7 -3.24 13.20 -1.60
N THR A 8 -3.60 12.13 -0.88
CA THR A 8 -3.03 10.79 -1.11
C THR A 8 -3.87 9.89 -2.00
N ALA A 9 -5.18 10.14 -2.16
CA ALA A 9 -6.01 9.40 -3.11
C ALA A 9 -5.49 9.43 -4.56
N PRO A 10 -4.99 10.57 -5.10
CA PRO A 10 -4.39 10.62 -6.44
C PRO A 10 -3.12 9.76 -6.54
N LEU A 11 -2.30 9.76 -5.48
CA LEU A 11 -1.05 9.00 -5.43
C LEU A 11 -1.30 7.49 -5.40
N ILE A 12 -2.32 7.04 -4.66
CA ILE A 12 -2.75 5.63 -4.64
C ILE A 12 -3.17 5.18 -6.04
N GLY A 13 -3.95 6.00 -6.74
CA GLY A 13 -4.36 5.73 -8.13
C GLY A 13 -3.16 5.59 -9.06
N TYR A 14 -2.19 6.50 -8.95
CA TYR A 14 -0.95 6.47 -9.75
C TYR A 14 -0.14 5.19 -9.53
N TYR A 15 0.15 4.81 -8.27
CA TYR A 15 0.90 3.59 -7.98
C TYR A 15 0.14 2.31 -8.32
N SER A 16 -1.19 2.32 -8.21
CA SER A 16 -2.03 1.17 -8.63
C SER A 16 -1.96 0.97 -10.15
N ALA A 17 -1.96 2.06 -10.94
CA ALA A 17 -1.81 1.99 -12.39
C ALA A 17 -0.40 1.52 -12.81
N GLU A 18 0.64 2.01 -12.15
CA GLU A 18 2.02 1.56 -12.40
C GLU A 18 2.22 0.08 -12.03
N ALA A 19 1.51 -0.40 -10.99
CA ALA A 19 1.51 -1.82 -10.64
C ALA A 19 0.77 -2.68 -11.67
N ALA A 20 -0.35 -2.19 -12.23
CA ALA A 20 -1.04 -2.86 -13.32
C ALA A 20 -0.19 -2.95 -14.60
N ASN A 21 0.68 -1.96 -14.83
CA ASN A 21 1.67 -1.97 -15.92
C ASN A 21 2.89 -2.87 -15.64
N GLY A 22 2.92 -3.58 -14.50
CA GLY A 22 3.99 -4.51 -14.16
C GLY A 22 5.33 -3.85 -13.79
N LYS A 23 5.35 -2.52 -13.61
CA LYS A 23 6.56 -1.75 -13.27
C LYS A 23 6.87 -1.73 -11.78
N THR A 24 5.87 -1.99 -10.93
CA THR A 24 6.02 -1.99 -9.47
C THR A 24 5.02 -2.95 -8.81
N LYS A 25 5.27 -3.35 -7.57
CA LYS A 25 4.27 -4.07 -6.75
C LYS A 25 3.64 -3.06 -5.79
N TYR A 26 2.35 -2.79 -5.98
CA TYR A 26 1.55 -2.04 -5.01
C TYR A 26 0.83 -3.03 -4.10
N VAL A 27 1.09 -2.95 -2.78
CA VAL A 27 0.38 -3.77 -1.79
C VAL A 27 -0.18 -2.87 -0.70
N LYS A 28 -1.46 -3.09 -0.37
CA LYS A 28 -2.16 -2.39 0.68
C LYS A 28 -2.09 -3.23 1.95
N LEU A 29 -1.44 -2.71 2.98
CA LEU A 29 -1.38 -3.34 4.31
C LEU A 29 -2.46 -2.78 5.22
N ASP A 30 -3.01 -3.63 6.05
CA ASP A 30 -3.96 -3.22 7.08
C ASP A 30 -3.22 -2.79 8.35
N GLY A 31 -3.19 -1.47 8.56
CA GLY A 31 -2.53 -0.86 9.72
C GLY A 31 -3.26 -1.00 11.05
N THR A 32 -4.44 -1.65 11.09
CA THR A 32 -5.18 -1.90 12.34
C THR A 32 -4.73 -3.17 13.05
N GLN A 33 -3.95 -4.01 12.36
CA GLN A 33 -3.42 -5.26 12.91
C GLN A 33 -2.24 -5.02 13.86
N SER A 34 -1.84 -6.08 14.58
CA SER A 34 -0.65 -6.01 15.43
C SER A 34 0.61 -5.84 14.59
N VAL A 35 1.61 -5.12 15.12
CA VAL A 35 2.90 -4.88 14.43
C VAL A 35 3.56 -6.18 13.96
N ALA A 36 3.42 -7.26 14.74
CA ALA A 36 3.93 -8.58 14.38
C ALA A 36 3.22 -9.18 13.16
N ALA A 37 1.90 -9.03 13.06
CA ALA A 37 1.12 -9.50 11.91
C ALA A 37 1.44 -8.69 10.65
N VAL A 38 1.51 -7.36 10.76
CA VAL A 38 1.91 -6.47 9.65
C VAL A 38 3.31 -6.79 9.15
N ARG A 39 4.24 -7.10 10.06
CA ARG A 39 5.60 -7.51 9.71
C ARG A 39 5.62 -8.85 8.96
N ALA A 40 4.89 -9.85 9.42
CA ALA A 40 4.82 -11.16 8.75
C ALA A 40 4.21 -11.05 7.34
N GLU A 41 3.22 -10.18 7.18
CA GLU A 41 2.61 -9.88 5.88
C GLU A 41 3.63 -9.19 4.94
N LEU A 42 4.39 -8.22 5.45
CA LEU A 42 5.48 -7.57 4.72
C LEU A 42 6.57 -8.55 4.29
N GLU A 43 7.00 -9.46 5.16
CA GLU A 43 7.98 -10.50 4.85
C GLU A 43 7.47 -11.42 3.73
N THR A 44 6.16 -11.74 3.72
CA THR A 44 5.54 -12.53 2.63
C THR A 44 5.49 -11.77 1.30
N ILE A 45 5.24 -10.47 1.33
CA ILE A 45 5.13 -9.62 0.15
C ILE A 45 6.50 -9.38 -0.51
N LEU A 46 7.52 -9.14 0.32
CA LEU A 46 8.85 -8.73 -0.12
C LEU A 46 9.79 -9.90 -0.42
N GLY A 47 9.57 -11.07 0.21
CA GLY A 47 10.26 -12.34 -0.10
C GLY A 47 11.78 -12.27 0.02
#